data_AF-A0A959Q9S9-F1
#
_entry.id   AF-A0A959Q9S9-F1
#
_cell.length_a   1.000
_cell.length_b   1.000
_cell.length_c   1.000
_cell.angle_alpha   90.00
_cell.angle_beta   90.00
_cell.angle_gamma   90.00
#
_symmetry.space_group_name_H-M   'P 1'
#
loop_
_entity.id
_entity.type
_entity.pdbx_description
1 polymer ?
#
loop_
_entity_poly.entity_id
_entity_poly.type
_entity_poly.pdbx_seq_one_letter_code
_entity_poly.pdbx_strand_id
1 'polypeptide(L)'
;MSSIHYIHPGHLSLEAIGQILQQRQKLALSDESAGRVEACRAYLDHKLADTDQPFYGINTGFGSLCNIRISNEAVDQLQLNLVQSHASGLGDEVPLPIVRLMLLLKAQSLSYGHSGVQLSTVQRLLDFYNEDILPVVFQLGSLGASGDLAPLAHLSLPLIGLGEVHYSGRRMPAQEVLAEKGWKALQLISKEGLALLNGTQFSTAYGLWCLLESERLMNLAQVCAALSLDAFDCVPAPFDARLHDIRPHAGQRHTAGRIRELLTDSQIAHRHKSYVQDPYAFRCIPQVHGASWDALQYVKATFQTEANAVTDNPNIFPADDAILSGGNFHAQPLA
;
A
#
# COMPACT_ATOMS: atom_id res chain seq x y z
N MET A 1 -17.24 14.98 12.65
CA MET A 1 -16.84 13.65 13.17
C MET A 1 -16.12 12.94 12.04
N SER A 2 -14.90 12.41 12.27
CA SER A 2 -14.23 11.60 11.25
C SER A 2 -15.05 10.32 11.04
N SER A 3 -15.36 9.98 9.79
CA SER A 3 -16.03 8.72 9.45
C SER A 3 -15.10 7.54 9.72
N ILE A 4 -15.68 6.37 10.01
CA ILE A 4 -14.93 5.14 10.26
C ILE A 4 -14.97 4.28 8.99
N HIS A 5 -13.81 3.86 8.52
CA HIS A 5 -13.65 2.80 7.54
C HIS A 5 -13.45 1.47 8.28
N TYR A 6 -14.29 0.49 7.98
CA TYR A 6 -14.14 -0.85 8.53
C TYR A 6 -13.28 -1.69 7.58
N ILE A 7 -12.17 -2.21 8.07
CA ILE A 7 -11.36 -3.22 7.39
C ILE A 7 -12.14 -4.53 7.42
N HIS A 8 -12.55 -4.97 6.23
CA HIS A 8 -13.26 -6.21 6.01
C HIS A 8 -12.57 -7.01 4.90
N PRO A 9 -12.93 -8.28 4.67
CA PRO A 9 -12.24 -9.14 3.68
C PRO A 9 -12.44 -8.74 2.22
N GLY A 10 -13.19 -7.68 1.95
CA GLY A 10 -13.40 -7.17 0.60
C GLY A 10 -12.23 -6.31 0.15
N HIS A 11 -12.08 -6.18 -1.17
CA HIS A 11 -10.94 -5.46 -1.74
C HIS A 11 -11.15 -3.95 -1.71
N LEU A 12 -10.09 -3.23 -1.33
CA LEU A 12 -9.98 -1.79 -1.41
C LEU A 12 -9.65 -1.34 -2.83
N SER A 13 -10.45 -0.43 -3.38
CA SER A 13 -10.09 0.28 -4.62
C SER A 13 -9.14 1.44 -4.35
N LEU A 14 -8.40 1.88 -5.38
CA LEU A 14 -7.57 3.08 -5.30
C LEU A 14 -8.41 4.30 -4.85
N GLU A 15 -9.63 4.42 -5.35
CA GLU A 15 -10.56 5.50 -4.98
C GLU A 15 -10.94 5.45 -3.51
N ALA A 16 -11.22 4.27 -2.96
CA ALA A 16 -11.54 4.10 -1.55
C ALA A 16 -10.34 4.48 -0.66
N ILE A 17 -9.13 4.05 -1.05
CA ILE A 17 -7.88 4.43 -0.36
C ILE A 17 -7.71 5.95 -0.39
N GLY A 18 -7.91 6.58 -1.55
CA GLY A 18 -7.86 8.04 -1.69
C GLY A 18 -8.87 8.76 -0.78
N GLN A 19 -10.09 8.26 -0.68
CA GLN A 19 -11.13 8.81 0.20
C GLN A 19 -10.78 8.66 1.68
N ILE A 20 -10.26 7.49 2.09
CA ILE A 20 -9.81 7.23 3.47
C ILE A 20 -8.76 8.26 3.88
N LEU A 21 -7.76 8.49 3.01
CA LEU A 21 -6.69 9.45 3.27
C LEU A 21 -7.17 10.90 3.27
N GLN A 22 -7.96 11.30 2.26
CA GLN A 22 -8.44 12.68 2.11
C GLN A 22 -9.37 13.09 3.26
N GLN A 23 -10.26 12.20 3.67
CA GLN A 23 -11.22 12.47 4.74
C GLN A 23 -10.65 12.19 6.14
N ARG A 24 -9.41 11.69 6.22
CA ARG A 24 -8.77 11.22 7.46
C ARG A 24 -9.69 10.29 8.25
N GLN A 25 -10.26 9.32 7.55
CA GLN A 25 -11.17 8.35 8.17
C GLN A 25 -10.41 7.54 9.21
N LYS A 26 -11.04 7.29 10.36
CA LYS A 26 -10.50 6.32 11.32
C LYS A 26 -10.69 4.90 10.79
N LEU A 27 -9.83 3.98 11.18
CA LEU A 27 -9.92 2.57 10.82
C LEU A 27 -10.45 1.76 12.01
N ALA A 28 -11.31 0.81 11.73
CA ALA A 28 -11.73 -0.23 12.68
C ALA A 28 -11.70 -1.59 11.99
N LEU A 29 -11.44 -2.65 12.74
CA LEU A 29 -11.56 -4.01 12.20
C LEU A 29 -13.03 -4.42 12.19
N SER A 30 -13.50 -5.07 11.14
CA SER A 30 -14.80 -5.74 11.15
C SER A 30 -14.75 -7.02 12.01
N ASP A 31 -15.90 -7.43 12.56
CA ASP A 31 -16.00 -8.67 13.34
C ASP A 31 -15.56 -9.90 12.52
N GLU A 32 -15.85 -9.90 11.21
CA GLU A 32 -15.43 -10.99 10.31
C GLU A 32 -13.89 -11.07 10.19
N SER A 33 -13.22 -9.94 9.96
CA SER A 33 -11.75 -9.90 9.89
C SER A 33 -11.11 -10.22 11.24
N ALA A 34 -11.68 -9.77 12.35
CA ALA A 34 -11.22 -10.13 13.69
C ALA A 34 -11.28 -11.65 13.91
N GLY A 35 -12.42 -12.28 13.60
CA GLY A 35 -12.59 -13.73 13.70
C GLY A 35 -11.62 -14.53 12.82
N ARG A 36 -11.30 -14.03 11.61
CA ARG A 36 -10.29 -14.65 10.73
C ARG A 36 -8.89 -14.63 11.33
N VAL A 37 -8.49 -13.50 11.91
CA VAL A 37 -7.18 -13.35 12.58
C VAL A 37 -7.08 -14.30 13.77
N GLU A 38 -8.10 -14.32 14.63
CA GLU A 38 -8.16 -15.19 15.81
C GLU A 38 -8.14 -16.67 15.44
N ALA A 39 -8.93 -17.09 14.45
CA ALA A 39 -8.98 -18.46 13.98
C ALA A 39 -7.62 -18.92 13.41
N CYS A 40 -6.95 -18.05 12.65
CA CYS A 40 -5.61 -18.31 12.10
C CYS A 40 -4.57 -18.51 13.21
N ARG A 41 -4.60 -17.64 14.24
CA ARG A 41 -3.70 -17.72 15.40
C ARG A 41 -3.93 -18.99 16.20
N ALA A 42 -5.18 -19.29 16.53
CA ALA A 42 -5.56 -20.48 17.28
C ALA A 42 -5.14 -21.77 16.56
N TYR A 43 -5.33 -21.82 15.23
CA TYR A 43 -4.84 -22.94 14.41
C TYR A 43 -3.33 -23.08 14.50
N LEU A 44 -2.57 -21.98 14.38
CA LEU A 44 -1.11 -22.03 14.46
C LEU A 44 -0.63 -22.51 15.82
N ASP A 45 -1.25 -22.03 16.91
CA ASP A 45 -0.92 -22.46 18.27
C ASP A 45 -1.17 -23.96 18.47
N HIS A 46 -2.32 -24.46 18.02
CA HIS A 46 -2.63 -25.89 18.05
C HIS A 46 -1.63 -26.71 17.22
N LYS A 47 -1.35 -26.28 15.99
CA LYS A 47 -0.43 -27.01 15.10
C LYS A 47 0.96 -27.10 15.72
N LEU A 48 1.47 -26.04 16.34
CA LEU A 48 2.79 -26.05 17.00
C LEU A 48 2.84 -26.88 18.28
N ALA A 49 1.70 -27.05 18.97
CA ALA A 49 1.62 -27.93 20.14
C ALA A 49 1.58 -29.41 19.75
N ASP A 50 0.96 -29.74 18.61
CA ASP A 50 0.67 -31.12 18.19
C ASP A 50 1.77 -31.76 17.33
N THR A 51 2.73 -30.99 16.80
CA THR A 51 3.80 -31.52 15.95
C THR A 51 5.18 -30.93 16.24
N ASP A 52 6.20 -31.78 16.08
CA ASP A 52 7.62 -31.41 16.10
C ASP A 52 8.15 -30.93 14.74
N GLN A 53 7.27 -30.79 13.74
CA GLN A 53 7.65 -30.39 12.39
C GLN A 53 8.27 -28.98 12.36
N PRO A 54 9.39 -28.78 11.63
CA PRO A 54 9.96 -27.46 11.43
C PRO A 54 9.11 -26.62 10.45
N PHE A 55 8.78 -25.40 10.86
CA PHE A 55 8.10 -24.39 10.06
C PHE A 55 8.95 -23.12 10.01
N TYR A 56 9.28 -22.69 8.78
CA TYR A 56 10.16 -21.55 8.50
C TYR A 56 9.74 -20.30 9.27
N GLY A 57 10.66 -19.76 10.07
CA GLY A 57 10.45 -18.50 10.81
C GLY A 57 9.40 -18.55 11.92
N ILE A 58 8.85 -19.74 12.19
CA ILE A 58 7.92 -19.98 13.30
C ILE A 58 8.67 -20.67 14.44
N ASN A 59 9.26 -21.85 14.17
CA ASN A 59 10.10 -22.60 15.12
C ASN A 59 11.48 -22.95 14.54
N THR A 60 11.86 -22.32 13.43
CA THR A 60 13.21 -22.33 12.87
C THR A 60 13.79 -20.92 12.73
N GLY A 61 15.09 -20.81 12.49
CA GLY A 61 15.75 -19.55 12.16
C GLY A 61 15.35 -18.99 10.78
N PHE A 62 15.93 -17.84 10.42
CA PHE A 62 15.64 -17.14 9.16
C PHE A 62 16.85 -17.17 8.22
N GLY A 63 16.61 -16.94 6.92
CA GLY A 63 17.67 -16.86 5.91
C GLY A 63 18.56 -18.10 5.90
N SER A 64 19.87 -17.92 6.09
CA SER A 64 20.85 -19.01 6.14
C SER A 64 20.65 -19.97 7.32
N LEU A 65 19.89 -19.57 8.35
CA LEU A 65 19.59 -20.37 9.53
C LEU A 65 18.24 -21.09 9.43
N CYS A 66 17.63 -21.16 8.24
CA CYS A 66 16.31 -21.77 8.02
C CYS A 66 16.20 -23.24 8.45
N ASN A 67 17.33 -23.95 8.51
CA ASN A 67 17.42 -25.36 8.92
C ASN A 67 17.72 -25.54 10.43
N ILE A 68 17.87 -24.45 11.19
CA ILE A 68 18.16 -24.52 12.62
C ILE A 68 16.86 -24.39 13.41
N ARG A 69 16.53 -25.40 14.21
CA ARG A 69 15.36 -25.39 15.10
C ARG A 69 15.62 -24.51 16.31
N ILE A 70 14.59 -23.80 16.74
CA ILE A 70 14.60 -22.87 17.87
C ILE A 70 13.76 -23.48 18.99
N SER A 71 14.24 -23.41 20.23
CA SER A 71 13.47 -23.90 21.37
C SER A 71 12.31 -22.94 21.66
N ASN A 72 11.22 -23.47 22.23
CA ASN A 72 10.02 -22.68 22.49
C ASN A 72 10.29 -21.47 23.39
N GLU A 73 11.25 -21.57 24.32
CA GLU A 73 11.65 -20.49 25.22
C GLU A 73 12.39 -19.35 24.50
N ALA A 74 12.97 -19.62 23.33
CA ALA A 74 13.75 -18.67 22.55
C ALA A 74 12.97 -18.05 21.38
N VAL A 75 11.78 -18.56 21.06
CA VAL A 75 10.99 -18.10 19.90
C VAL A 75 10.58 -16.63 20.04
N ASP A 76 10.11 -16.21 21.21
CA ASP A 76 9.66 -14.83 21.42
C ASP A 76 10.84 -13.84 21.33
N GLN A 77 11.97 -14.18 21.96
CA GLN A 77 13.20 -13.40 21.84
C GLN A 77 13.72 -13.34 20.40
N LEU A 78 13.56 -14.42 19.63
CA LEU A 78 13.92 -14.45 18.22
C LEU A 78 13.08 -13.46 17.39
N GLN A 79 11.78 -13.34 17.66
CA GLN A 79 10.94 -12.35 16.96
C GLN A 79 11.39 -10.92 17.27
N LEU A 80 11.70 -10.62 18.54
CA LEU A 80 12.25 -9.33 18.95
C LEU A 80 13.58 -9.02 18.22
N ASN A 81 14.51 -9.98 18.22
CA ASN A 81 15.80 -9.85 17.56
C ASN A 81 15.66 -9.66 16.06
N LEU A 82 14.67 -10.31 15.42
CA LEU A 82 14.40 -10.16 14.00
C LEU A 82 14.03 -8.70 13.68
N VAL A 83 13.08 -8.11 14.40
CA VAL A 83 12.66 -6.72 14.21
C VAL A 83 13.85 -5.78 14.40
N GLN A 84 14.63 -5.96 15.47
CA GLN A 84 15.78 -5.10 15.76
C GLN A 84 16.90 -5.19 14.72
N SER A 85 17.28 -6.41 14.32
CA SER A 85 18.37 -6.63 13.37
C SER A 85 18.04 -6.16 11.94
N HIS A 86 16.76 -6.19 11.57
CA HIS A 86 16.31 -5.80 10.23
C HIS A 86 15.97 -4.31 10.14
N ALA A 87 15.88 -3.57 11.24
CA ALA A 87 15.70 -2.12 11.25
C ALA A 87 17.00 -1.38 10.84
N SER A 88 17.49 -1.70 9.65
CA SER A 88 18.74 -1.23 9.05
C SER A 88 18.53 -0.26 7.88
N GLY A 89 17.31 0.27 7.73
CA GLY A 89 17.00 1.32 6.75
C GLY A 89 17.79 2.61 7.01
N LEU A 90 18.11 3.33 5.93
CA LEU A 90 18.97 4.51 5.91
C LEU A 90 18.44 5.61 4.98
N GLY A 91 19.09 6.77 5.01
CA GLY A 91 18.78 7.91 4.14
C GLY A 91 17.70 8.80 4.74
N ASP A 92 16.96 9.47 3.86
CA ASP A 92 15.89 10.38 4.26
C ASP A 92 14.70 9.62 4.84
N GLU A 93 13.89 10.33 5.62
CA GLU A 93 12.63 9.79 6.14
C GLU A 93 11.60 9.63 5.01
N VAL A 94 10.80 8.57 5.11
CA VAL A 94 9.63 8.35 4.27
C VAL A 94 8.59 9.44 4.60
N PRO A 95 7.97 10.08 3.58
CA PRO A 95 6.90 11.04 3.82
C PRO A 95 5.77 10.46 4.69
N LEU A 96 5.34 11.22 5.69
CA LEU A 96 4.30 10.79 6.65
C LEU A 96 2.99 10.26 6.02
N PRO A 97 2.47 10.81 4.90
CA PRO A 97 1.31 10.23 4.24
C PRO A 97 1.53 8.80 3.74
N ILE A 98 2.75 8.47 3.33
CA ILE A 98 3.12 7.12 2.87
C ILE A 98 3.26 6.18 4.06
N VAL A 99 3.88 6.61 5.17
CA VAL A 99 3.92 5.82 6.42
C VAL A 99 2.52 5.49 6.92
N ARG A 100 1.59 6.45 6.87
CA ARG A 100 0.18 6.23 7.20
C ARG A 100 -0.45 5.16 6.30
N LEU A 101 -0.17 5.20 5.00
CA LEU A 101 -0.65 4.20 4.06
C LEU A 101 -0.02 2.81 4.33
N MET A 102 1.26 2.75 4.71
CA MET A 102 1.91 1.51 5.14
C MET A 102 1.19 0.87 6.34
N LEU A 103 0.78 1.65 7.34
CA LEU A 103 0.02 1.15 8.49
C LEU A 103 -1.34 0.56 8.06
N LEU A 104 -2.08 1.27 7.20
CA LEU A 104 -3.35 0.79 6.64
C LEU A 104 -3.16 -0.54 5.88
N LEU A 105 -2.20 -0.58 4.95
CA LEU A 105 -1.96 -1.77 4.11
C LEU A 105 -1.44 -2.96 4.91
N LYS A 106 -0.60 -2.72 5.93
CA LYS A 106 -0.13 -3.80 6.82
C LYS A 106 -1.28 -4.37 7.63
N ALA A 107 -2.13 -3.51 8.21
CA ALA A 107 -3.32 -3.95 8.93
C ALA A 107 -4.29 -4.71 8.00
N GLN A 108 -4.55 -4.21 6.79
CA GLN A 108 -5.38 -4.87 5.78
C GLN A 108 -4.84 -6.27 5.45
N SER A 109 -3.56 -6.38 5.11
CA SER A 109 -2.94 -7.66 4.74
C SER A 109 -3.04 -8.69 5.87
N LEU A 110 -2.78 -8.29 7.12
CA LEU A 110 -2.88 -9.19 8.28
C LEU A 110 -4.34 -9.57 8.57
N SER A 111 -5.30 -8.67 8.30
CA SER A 111 -6.73 -8.88 8.56
C SER A 111 -7.37 -9.98 7.73
N TYR A 112 -6.73 -10.40 6.64
CA TYR A 112 -7.21 -11.53 5.84
C TYR A 112 -7.09 -12.87 6.58
N GLY A 113 -6.30 -12.95 7.66
CA GLY A 113 -6.25 -14.12 8.53
C GLY A 113 -5.40 -15.27 7.98
N HIS A 114 -4.29 -14.96 7.31
CA HIS A 114 -3.36 -15.95 6.77
C HIS A 114 -1.93 -15.84 7.33
N SER A 115 -1.71 -14.91 8.27
CA SER A 115 -0.37 -14.54 8.76
C SER A 115 -0.08 -15.00 10.19
N GLY A 116 -1.05 -15.58 10.91
CA GLY A 116 -0.84 -16.13 12.26
C GLY A 116 -0.44 -15.11 13.33
N VAL A 117 -0.88 -13.85 13.20
CA VAL A 117 -0.61 -12.80 14.19
C VAL A 117 -1.66 -12.76 15.29
N GLN A 118 -1.34 -12.16 16.43
CA GLN A 118 -2.32 -11.84 17.47
C GLN A 118 -3.26 -10.73 17.00
N LEU A 119 -4.52 -10.77 17.44
CA LEU A 119 -5.48 -9.69 17.17
C LEU A 119 -4.99 -8.33 17.74
N SER A 120 -4.32 -8.36 18.90
CA SER A 120 -3.72 -7.17 19.52
C SER A 120 -2.67 -6.48 18.64
N THR A 121 -1.96 -7.24 17.81
CA THR A 121 -0.97 -6.72 16.85
C THR A 121 -1.65 -5.94 15.74
N VAL A 122 -2.73 -6.48 15.17
CA VAL A 122 -3.53 -5.78 14.15
C VAL A 122 -4.17 -4.53 14.76
N GLN A 123 -4.76 -4.65 15.95
CA GLN A 123 -5.39 -3.52 16.63
C GLN A 123 -4.38 -2.39 16.91
N ARG A 124 -3.14 -2.71 17.30
CA ARG A 124 -2.11 -1.70 17.53
C ARG A 124 -1.75 -0.90 16.28
N LEU A 125 -1.70 -1.55 15.12
CA LEU A 125 -1.46 -0.86 13.84
C LEU A 125 -2.59 0.13 13.53
N LEU A 126 -3.85 -0.27 13.80
CA LEU A 126 -5.01 0.60 13.65
C LEU A 126 -4.96 1.77 14.66
N ASP A 127 -4.58 1.51 15.90
CA ASP A 127 -4.44 2.54 16.93
C ASP A 127 -3.39 3.58 16.54
N PHE A 128 -2.25 3.14 16.01
CA PHE A 128 -1.20 4.04 15.51
C PHE A 128 -1.69 4.90 14.35
N TYR A 129 -2.40 4.29 13.39
CA TYR A 129 -3.01 5.02 12.29
C TYR A 129 -4.03 6.07 12.81
N ASN A 130 -4.89 5.67 13.74
CA ASN A 130 -6.01 6.48 14.24
C ASN A 130 -5.59 7.64 15.13
N GLU A 131 -4.46 7.50 15.83
CA GLU A 131 -3.93 8.48 16.76
C GLU A 131 -2.78 9.31 16.15
N ASP A 132 -2.56 9.19 14.83
CA ASP A 132 -1.48 9.87 14.11
C ASP A 132 -0.09 9.62 14.72
N ILE A 133 0.14 8.40 15.20
CA ILE A 133 1.44 7.92 15.69
C ILE A 133 2.13 7.23 14.52
N LEU A 134 3.01 7.97 13.84
CA LEU A 134 3.62 7.52 12.59
C LEU A 134 5.08 7.11 12.82
N PRO A 135 5.43 5.82 12.66
CA PRO A 135 6.81 5.37 12.80
C PRO A 135 7.80 6.14 11.90
N VAL A 136 9.00 6.39 12.41
CA VAL A 136 10.09 6.91 11.59
C VAL A 136 10.60 5.77 10.71
N VAL A 137 10.35 5.87 9.41
CA VAL A 137 10.77 4.90 8.39
C VAL A 137 11.72 5.60 7.42
N PHE A 138 12.73 4.89 6.91
CA PHE A 138 13.73 5.45 6.00
C PHE A 138 13.55 4.94 4.56
N GLN A 139 13.95 5.76 3.59
CA GLN A 139 13.71 5.51 2.16
C GLN A 139 14.61 4.42 1.55
N LEU A 140 15.79 4.15 2.11
CA LEU A 140 16.74 3.17 1.57
C LEU A 140 16.80 1.93 2.46
N GLY A 141 16.93 0.76 1.84
CA GLY A 141 17.18 -0.51 2.54
C GLY A 141 16.29 -1.67 2.09
N SER A 142 15.12 -1.40 1.50
CA SER A 142 14.33 -2.46 0.86
C SER A 142 15.00 -2.95 -0.43
N LEU A 143 14.95 -4.26 -0.67
CA LEU A 143 15.37 -4.89 -1.92
C LEU A 143 14.18 -5.22 -2.84
N GLY A 144 12.95 -5.19 -2.32
CA GLY A 144 11.76 -5.69 -3.03
C GLY A 144 11.75 -7.20 -3.35
N ALA A 145 12.87 -7.92 -3.21
CA ALA A 145 12.99 -9.34 -3.56
C ALA A 145 12.60 -10.29 -2.41
N SER A 146 12.78 -9.86 -1.16
CA SER A 146 12.51 -10.65 0.06
C SER A 146 11.43 -10.01 0.94
N GLY A 147 10.55 -9.20 0.34
CA GLY A 147 9.73 -8.23 1.05
C GLY A 147 10.49 -6.96 1.45
N ASP A 148 9.74 -6.00 1.93
CA ASP A 148 10.18 -4.68 2.38
C ASP A 148 10.73 -4.72 3.82
N LEU A 149 11.62 -5.68 4.10
CA LEU A 149 12.03 -6.03 5.47
C LEU A 149 12.52 -4.83 6.29
N ALA A 150 13.44 -4.03 5.74
CA ALA A 150 14.04 -2.92 6.47
C ALA A 150 13.06 -1.80 6.82
N PRO A 151 12.29 -1.24 5.87
CA PRO A 151 11.30 -0.23 6.21
C PRO A 151 10.14 -0.79 7.06
N LEU A 152 9.73 -2.04 6.89
CA LEU A 152 8.70 -2.66 7.73
C LEU A 152 9.21 -2.99 9.14
N ALA A 153 10.51 -3.24 9.31
CA ALA A 153 11.13 -3.32 10.64
C ALA A 153 11.07 -1.99 11.37
N HIS A 154 11.43 -0.88 10.69
CA HIS A 154 11.28 0.47 11.22
C HIS A 154 9.82 0.84 11.53
N LEU A 155 8.87 0.41 10.68
CA LEU A 155 7.44 0.55 10.95
C LEU A 155 7.01 -0.19 12.23
N SER A 156 7.66 -1.32 12.54
CA SER A 156 7.24 -2.25 13.59
C SER A 156 7.93 -2.02 14.94
N LEU A 157 9.13 -1.45 14.95
CA LEU A 157 9.89 -1.15 16.19
C LEU A 157 9.04 -0.40 17.24
N PRO A 158 8.25 0.63 16.88
CA PRO A 158 7.43 1.33 17.87
C PRO A 158 6.31 0.50 18.49
N LEU A 159 5.84 -0.56 17.83
CA LEU A 159 4.81 -1.47 18.38
C LEU A 159 5.30 -2.22 19.62
N ILE A 160 6.61 -2.50 19.68
CA ILE A 160 7.30 -3.15 20.79
C ILE A 160 8.00 -2.15 21.72
N GLY A 161 7.68 -0.86 21.59
CA GLY A 161 8.21 0.21 22.45
C GLY A 161 9.65 0.64 22.13
N LEU A 162 10.18 0.29 20.95
CA LEU A 162 11.50 0.68 20.49
C LEU A 162 11.42 1.68 19.33
N GLY A 163 12.55 2.28 18.95
CA GLY A 163 12.59 3.23 17.85
C GLY A 163 11.82 4.52 18.13
N GLU A 164 11.47 5.24 17.06
CA GLU A 164 10.91 6.59 17.13
C GLU A 164 9.66 6.72 16.27
N VAL A 165 8.82 7.67 16.64
CA VAL A 165 7.59 8.02 15.95
C VAL A 165 7.49 9.53 15.81
N HIS A 166 6.83 9.99 14.76
CA HIS A 166 6.23 11.32 14.73
C HIS A 166 4.87 11.28 15.41
N TYR A 167 4.72 12.08 16.47
CA TYR A 167 3.48 12.21 17.22
C TYR A 167 3.33 13.65 17.71
N SER A 168 2.13 14.22 17.58
CA SER A 168 1.86 15.63 17.93
C SER A 168 2.83 16.64 17.29
N GLY A 169 3.26 16.37 16.05
CA GLY A 169 4.12 17.26 15.26
C GLY A 169 5.62 17.19 15.57
N ARG A 170 6.06 16.25 16.40
CA ARG A 170 7.48 16.04 16.75
C ARG A 170 7.90 14.58 16.62
N ARG A 171 9.17 14.35 16.28
CA ARG A 171 9.84 13.05 16.40
C ARG A 171 10.20 12.80 17.86
N MET A 172 9.86 11.63 18.39
CA MET A 172 10.18 11.25 19.76
C MET A 172 10.23 9.72 19.94
N PRO A 173 10.86 9.22 21.02
CA PRO A 173 10.92 7.79 21.31
C PRO A 173 9.53 7.17 21.45
N ALA A 174 9.33 6.00 20.83
CA ALA A 174 8.04 5.29 20.87
C ALA A 174 7.59 4.98 22.31
N GLN A 175 8.54 4.60 23.18
CA GLN A 175 8.26 4.27 24.58
C GLN A 175 7.57 5.43 25.34
N GLU A 176 7.96 6.67 25.07
CA GLU A 176 7.36 7.85 25.70
C GLU A 176 5.91 8.03 25.24
N VAL A 177 5.63 7.84 23.95
CA VAL A 177 4.27 7.92 23.39
C VAL A 177 3.39 6.81 23.94
N LEU A 178 3.92 5.58 24.03
CA LEU A 178 3.20 4.46 24.64
C LEU A 178 2.85 4.76 26.11
N ALA A 179 3.80 5.31 26.88
CA ALA A 179 3.56 5.70 28.27
C ALA A 179 2.51 6.83 28.38
N GLU A 180 2.58 7.85 27.52
CA GLU A 180 1.60 8.95 27.46
C GLU A 180 0.18 8.42 27.17
N LYS A 181 0.05 7.43 26.28
CA LYS A 181 -1.23 6.78 25.96
C LYS A 181 -1.69 5.75 26.99
N GLY A 182 -0.89 5.43 28.00
CA GLY A 182 -1.16 4.34 28.95
C GLY A 182 -1.12 2.96 28.31
N TRP A 183 -0.39 2.82 27.21
CA TRP A 183 -0.30 1.60 26.43
C TRP A 183 0.95 0.79 26.78
N LYS A 184 0.80 -0.54 26.82
CA LYS A 184 1.94 -1.45 26.93
C LYS A 184 2.53 -1.74 25.54
N ALA A 185 3.84 -1.92 25.49
CA ALA A 185 4.53 -2.50 24.33
C ALA A 185 3.98 -3.91 24.05
N LEU A 186 3.85 -4.26 22.77
CA LEU A 186 3.46 -5.61 22.38
C LEU A 186 4.55 -6.62 22.73
N GLN A 187 4.11 -7.82 23.14
CA GLN A 187 4.97 -8.99 23.27
C GLN A 187 4.74 -9.83 22.00
N LEU A 188 5.75 -9.91 21.15
CA LEU A 188 5.67 -10.69 19.92
C LEU A 188 5.84 -12.18 20.24
N ILE A 189 4.90 -12.99 19.75
CA ILE A 189 4.99 -14.45 19.84
C ILE A 189 5.37 -15.06 18.49
N SER A 190 5.49 -16.39 18.45
CA SER A 190 5.81 -17.16 17.24
C SER A 190 5.23 -16.58 15.95
N LYS A 191 6.09 -16.40 14.94
CA LYS A 191 5.81 -15.85 13.60
C LYS A 191 5.55 -14.33 13.53
N GLU A 192 5.18 -13.64 14.61
CA GLU A 192 4.69 -12.25 14.50
C GLU A 192 5.73 -11.25 14.01
N GLY A 193 6.98 -11.37 14.46
CA GLY A 193 8.07 -10.52 13.97
C GLY A 193 8.24 -10.67 12.45
N LEU A 194 8.18 -11.91 11.96
CA LEU A 194 8.27 -12.16 10.52
C LEU A 194 7.03 -11.66 9.77
N ALA A 195 5.82 -11.88 10.28
CA ALA A 195 4.59 -11.41 9.64
C ALA A 195 4.53 -9.87 9.53
N LEU A 196 5.07 -9.15 10.51
CA LEU A 196 5.18 -7.70 10.50
C LEU A 196 6.17 -7.21 9.42
N LEU A 197 7.35 -7.83 9.35
CA LEU A 197 8.44 -7.42 8.45
C LEU A 197 8.26 -7.88 7.01
N ASN A 198 7.63 -9.04 6.81
CA ASN A 198 7.52 -9.66 5.50
C ASN A 198 6.30 -9.12 4.74
N GLY A 199 6.48 -8.84 3.45
CA GLY A 199 5.46 -8.25 2.58
C GLY A 199 5.91 -7.00 1.83
N THR A 200 5.01 -6.45 1.01
CA THR A 200 5.32 -5.42 0.01
C THR A 200 4.70 -4.05 0.33
N GLN A 201 4.33 -3.80 1.58
CA GLN A 201 3.52 -2.63 1.95
C GLN A 201 4.26 -1.30 1.81
N PHE A 202 5.59 -1.25 1.90
CA PHE A 202 6.34 -0.02 1.65
C PHE A 202 6.33 0.32 0.15
N SER A 203 6.65 -0.66 -0.69
CA SER A 203 6.65 -0.53 -2.15
C SER A 203 5.25 -0.20 -2.67
N THR A 204 4.24 -0.91 -2.15
CA THR A 204 2.82 -0.70 -2.48
C THR A 204 2.34 0.68 -2.04
N ALA A 205 2.68 1.14 -0.83
CA ALA A 205 2.30 2.46 -0.35
C ALA A 205 2.87 3.58 -1.23
N TYR A 206 4.15 3.49 -1.62
CA TYR A 206 4.76 4.44 -2.54
C TYR A 206 4.05 4.45 -3.90
N GLY A 207 3.83 3.28 -4.51
CA GLY A 207 3.18 3.22 -5.81
C GLY A 207 1.73 3.70 -5.81
N LEU A 208 0.95 3.35 -4.78
CA LEU A 208 -0.42 3.86 -4.61
C LEU A 208 -0.44 5.38 -4.39
N TRP A 209 0.48 5.92 -3.58
CA TRP A 209 0.61 7.36 -3.41
C TRP A 209 0.94 8.06 -4.74
N CYS A 210 1.92 7.54 -5.47
CA CYS A 210 2.28 8.03 -6.80
C CYS A 210 1.12 7.93 -7.79
N LEU A 211 0.29 6.87 -7.73
CA LEU A 211 -0.90 6.72 -8.57
C LEU A 211 -1.96 7.78 -8.24
N LEU A 212 -2.26 8.02 -6.97
CA LEU A 212 -3.21 9.06 -6.54
C LEU A 212 -2.76 10.45 -7.04
N GLU A 213 -1.47 10.76 -6.88
CA GLU A 213 -0.90 12.01 -7.40
C GLU A 213 -0.90 12.07 -8.92
N SER A 214 -0.62 10.95 -9.59
CA SER A 214 -0.64 10.86 -11.06
C SER A 214 -2.04 11.03 -11.64
N GLU A 215 -3.09 10.49 -11.01
CA GLU A 215 -4.47 10.73 -11.42
C GLU A 215 -4.85 12.22 -11.30
N ARG A 216 -4.42 12.87 -10.21
CA ARG A 216 -4.59 14.31 -10.02
C ARG A 216 -3.87 15.13 -11.10
N LEU A 217 -2.61 14.79 -11.39
CA LEU A 217 -1.79 15.47 -12.40
C LEU A 217 -2.31 15.22 -13.82
N MET A 218 -2.77 14.01 -14.13
CA MET A 218 -3.36 13.68 -15.44
C MET A 218 -4.62 14.50 -15.69
N ASN A 219 -5.50 14.61 -14.69
CA ASN A 219 -6.69 15.44 -14.77
C ASN A 219 -6.33 16.93 -14.97
N LEU A 220 -5.36 17.44 -14.21
CA LEU A 220 -4.90 18.82 -14.35
C LEU A 220 -4.27 19.07 -15.73
N ALA A 221 -3.45 18.14 -16.23
CA ALA A 221 -2.83 18.24 -17.55
C ALA A 221 -3.87 18.34 -18.67
N GLN A 222 -4.98 17.60 -18.58
CA GLN A 222 -6.07 17.68 -19.55
C GLN A 222 -6.85 19.01 -19.47
N VAL A 223 -7.03 19.57 -18.26
CA VAL A 223 -7.61 20.91 -18.08
C VAL A 223 -6.69 21.99 -18.66
N CYS A 224 -5.39 21.94 -18.36
CA CYS A 224 -4.41 22.86 -18.92
C CYS A 224 -4.32 22.74 -20.45
N ALA A 225 -4.43 21.53 -20.98
CA ALA A 225 -4.44 21.26 -22.42
C ALA A 225 -5.69 21.85 -23.08
N ALA A 226 -6.88 21.65 -22.50
CA ALA A 226 -8.11 22.26 -22.97
C ALA A 226 -8.02 23.80 -22.98
N LEU A 227 -7.57 24.40 -21.87
CA LEU A 227 -7.37 25.85 -21.79
C LEU A 227 -6.37 26.36 -22.83
N SER A 228 -5.27 25.65 -23.04
CA SER A 228 -4.24 26.03 -24.02
C SER A 228 -4.75 25.90 -25.46
N LEU A 229 -5.51 24.84 -25.78
CA LEU A 229 -6.19 24.68 -27.07
C LEU A 229 -7.11 25.86 -27.34
N ASP A 230 -7.88 26.25 -26.33
CA ASP A 230 -8.84 27.33 -26.43
C ASP A 230 -8.15 28.68 -26.62
N ALA A 231 -7.14 28.99 -25.79
CA ALA A 231 -6.38 30.23 -25.86
C ALA A 231 -5.55 30.36 -27.15
N PHE A 232 -5.06 29.25 -27.69
CA PHE A 232 -4.33 29.21 -28.96
C PHE A 232 -5.28 29.13 -30.18
N ASP A 233 -6.59 29.19 -29.96
CA ASP A 233 -7.61 29.15 -31.00
C ASP A 233 -7.61 27.85 -31.83
N CYS A 234 -7.13 26.72 -31.30
CA CYS A 234 -6.93 25.49 -32.07
C CYS A 234 -8.18 24.97 -32.81
N VAL A 235 -7.94 24.16 -33.84
CA VAL A 235 -8.98 23.45 -34.60
C VAL A 235 -9.51 22.28 -33.76
N PRO A 236 -10.84 22.09 -33.60
CA PRO A 236 -11.40 21.01 -32.78
C PRO A 236 -11.39 19.64 -33.46
N ALA A 237 -11.26 19.59 -34.79
CA ALA A 237 -11.35 18.35 -35.59
C ALA A 237 -10.43 17.20 -35.12
N PRO A 238 -9.19 17.42 -34.64
CA PRO A 238 -8.34 16.36 -34.10
C PRO A 238 -8.89 15.60 -32.89
N PHE A 239 -9.91 16.15 -32.23
CA PHE A 239 -10.56 15.55 -31.06
C PHE A 239 -11.88 14.86 -31.43
N ASP A 240 -12.26 14.78 -32.71
CA ASP A 240 -13.49 14.10 -33.14
C ASP A 240 -13.47 12.60 -32.80
N ALA A 241 -14.55 12.11 -32.18
CA ALA A 241 -14.65 10.72 -31.73
C ALA A 241 -14.33 9.70 -32.84
N ARG A 242 -14.76 9.98 -34.08
CA ARG A 242 -14.57 9.08 -35.23
C ARG A 242 -13.09 8.81 -35.54
N LEU A 243 -12.21 9.80 -35.34
CA LEU A 243 -10.76 9.62 -35.52
C LEU A 243 -10.17 8.65 -34.50
N HIS A 244 -10.73 8.64 -33.29
CA HIS A 244 -10.25 7.80 -32.21
C HIS A 244 -10.94 6.43 -32.17
N ASP A 245 -12.10 6.29 -32.80
CA ASP A 245 -12.77 5.00 -33.00
C ASP A 245 -12.05 4.14 -34.06
N ILE A 246 -11.53 4.76 -35.14
CA ILE A 246 -10.74 4.05 -36.16
C ILE A 246 -9.29 3.75 -35.73
N ARG A 247 -8.86 4.26 -34.57
CA ARG A 247 -7.58 3.93 -33.92
C ARG A 247 -7.84 3.67 -32.43
N PRO A 248 -8.37 2.49 -32.07
CA PRO A 248 -9.15 2.27 -30.85
C PRO A 248 -8.32 2.06 -29.57
N HIS A 249 -7.26 2.83 -29.36
CA HIS A 249 -6.57 2.87 -28.07
C HIS A 249 -7.49 3.50 -27.02
N ALA A 250 -7.62 2.85 -25.85
CA ALA A 250 -8.57 3.24 -24.81
C ALA A 250 -8.26 4.64 -24.27
N GLY A 251 -7.01 4.88 -23.88
CA GLY A 251 -6.55 6.17 -23.39
C GLY A 251 -6.70 7.28 -24.42
N GLN A 252 -6.44 6.99 -25.70
CA GLN A 252 -6.63 7.97 -26.77
C GLN A 252 -8.09 8.42 -26.89
N ARG A 253 -9.05 7.48 -26.86
CA ARG A 253 -10.48 7.79 -26.87
C ARG A 253 -10.91 8.53 -25.62
N HIS A 254 -10.42 8.10 -24.45
CA HIS A 254 -10.69 8.72 -23.16
C HIS A 254 -10.24 10.19 -23.16
N THR A 255 -8.97 10.46 -23.48
CA THR A 255 -8.43 11.83 -23.50
C THR A 255 -9.18 12.71 -24.51
N ALA A 256 -9.43 12.21 -25.73
CA ALA A 256 -10.19 12.99 -26.70
C ALA A 256 -11.60 13.33 -26.22
N GLY A 257 -12.29 12.36 -25.61
CA GLY A 257 -13.59 12.58 -25.00
C GLY A 257 -13.56 13.65 -23.91
N ARG A 258 -12.56 13.59 -23.04
CA ARG A 258 -12.40 14.55 -21.95
C ARG A 258 -12.10 15.96 -22.44
N ILE A 259 -11.24 16.12 -23.46
CA ILE A 259 -11.00 17.44 -24.06
C ILE A 259 -12.27 18.00 -24.72
N ARG A 260 -13.04 17.17 -25.44
CA ARG A 260 -14.34 17.60 -26.00
C ARG A 260 -15.29 18.05 -24.91
N GLU A 261 -15.41 17.29 -23.82
CA GLU A 261 -16.26 17.61 -22.68
C GLU A 261 -15.87 18.98 -22.07
N LEU A 262 -14.59 19.20 -21.81
CA LEU A 262 -14.08 20.45 -21.23
C LEU A 262 -14.30 21.68 -22.13
N LEU A 263 -14.33 21.50 -23.46
CA LEU A 263 -14.52 22.57 -24.44
C LEU A 263 -15.96 22.73 -24.92
N THR A 264 -16.92 21.97 -24.34
CA THR A 264 -18.32 21.92 -24.83
C THR A 264 -18.93 23.31 -24.98
N ASP A 265 -18.72 24.21 -24.02
CA ASP A 265 -19.32 25.54 -23.99
C ASP A 265 -18.37 26.65 -24.47
N SER A 266 -17.21 26.32 -25.04
CA SER A 266 -16.25 27.34 -25.48
C SER A 266 -16.68 28.00 -26.80
N GLN A 267 -16.89 29.31 -26.75
CA GLN A 267 -17.12 30.12 -27.94
C GLN A 267 -15.89 30.19 -28.87
N ILE A 268 -14.67 30.09 -28.31
CA ILE A 268 -13.44 30.14 -29.10
C ILE A 268 -13.26 28.81 -29.85
N ALA A 269 -13.48 27.66 -29.20
CA ALA A 269 -13.41 26.35 -29.85
C ALA A 269 -14.38 26.22 -31.04
N HIS A 270 -15.59 26.82 -30.92
CA HIS A 270 -16.66 26.71 -31.93
C HIS A 270 -16.61 27.75 -33.05
N ARG A 271 -15.75 28.77 -32.97
CA ARG A 271 -15.65 29.79 -34.04
C ARG A 271 -14.96 29.24 -35.29
N HIS A 272 -15.19 29.88 -36.42
CA HIS A 272 -14.53 29.51 -37.68
C HIS A 272 -13.00 29.71 -37.58
N LYS A 273 -12.23 28.73 -38.08
CA LYS A 273 -10.76 28.74 -38.13
C LYS A 273 -10.30 28.84 -39.57
N SER A 274 -9.31 29.70 -39.85
CA SER A 274 -8.76 29.93 -41.19
C SER A 274 -7.61 29.00 -41.57
N TYR A 275 -7.06 28.26 -40.61
CA TYR A 275 -5.98 27.29 -40.80
C TYR A 275 -6.48 25.85 -40.67
N VAL A 276 -5.73 24.94 -41.27
CA VAL A 276 -6.15 23.53 -41.44
C VAL A 276 -5.62 22.63 -40.32
N GLN A 277 -4.46 22.94 -39.74
CA GLN A 277 -3.83 22.10 -38.72
C GLN A 277 -3.09 22.92 -37.66
N ASP A 278 -3.14 22.41 -36.44
CA ASP A 278 -2.34 22.90 -35.32
C ASP A 278 -1.00 22.14 -35.20
N PRO A 279 0.00 22.72 -34.50
CA PRO A 279 1.21 22.02 -34.09
C PRO A 279 0.91 20.72 -33.34
N TYR A 280 1.86 19.78 -33.37
CA TYR A 280 1.69 18.46 -32.75
C TYR A 280 1.45 18.53 -31.24
N ALA A 281 2.00 19.54 -30.56
CA ALA A 281 1.75 19.77 -29.13
C ALA A 281 0.26 19.93 -28.80
N PHE A 282 -0.57 20.34 -29.77
CA PHE A 282 -2.03 20.43 -29.63
C PHE A 282 -2.71 19.24 -30.31
N ARG A 283 -2.44 19.04 -31.60
CA ARG A 283 -3.15 18.06 -32.42
C ARG A 283 -2.94 16.61 -31.98
N CYS A 284 -1.82 16.32 -31.30
CA CYS A 284 -1.47 14.98 -30.83
C CYS A 284 -1.75 14.74 -29.34
N ILE A 285 -2.46 15.66 -28.64
CA ILE A 285 -2.81 15.51 -27.22
C ILE A 285 -3.49 14.15 -26.94
N PRO A 286 -4.51 13.71 -27.70
CA PRO A 286 -5.15 12.42 -27.45
C PRO A 286 -4.17 11.24 -27.52
N GLN A 287 -3.25 11.27 -28.47
CA GLN A 287 -2.27 10.20 -28.69
C GLN A 287 -1.23 10.15 -27.58
N VAL A 288 -0.73 11.33 -27.16
CA VAL A 288 0.35 11.42 -26.16
C VAL A 288 -0.19 11.23 -24.75
N HIS A 289 -1.19 12.02 -24.34
CA HIS A 289 -1.76 11.90 -22.99
C HIS A 289 -2.53 10.59 -22.83
N GLY A 290 -3.17 10.10 -23.91
CA GLY A 290 -3.85 8.81 -23.90
C GLY A 290 -2.90 7.64 -23.69
N ALA A 291 -1.71 7.66 -24.28
CA ALA A 291 -0.70 6.63 -24.03
C ALA A 291 -0.22 6.63 -22.56
N SER A 292 -0.03 7.82 -21.98
CA SER A 292 0.28 7.94 -20.54
C SER A 292 -0.86 7.44 -19.66
N TRP A 293 -2.12 7.71 -20.04
CA TRP A 293 -3.28 7.20 -19.33
C TRP A 293 -3.35 5.67 -19.37
N ASP A 294 -3.13 5.05 -20.53
CA ASP A 294 -3.11 3.58 -20.68
C ASP A 294 -2.03 2.95 -19.78
N ALA A 295 -0.84 3.55 -19.72
CA ALA A 295 0.23 3.11 -18.82
C ALA A 295 -0.18 3.21 -17.35
N LEU A 296 -0.81 4.32 -16.94
CA LEU A 296 -1.31 4.48 -15.58
C LEU A 296 -2.41 3.46 -15.22
N GLN A 297 -3.28 3.09 -16.16
CA GLN A 297 -4.29 2.05 -15.91
C GLN A 297 -3.67 0.67 -15.68
N TYR A 298 -2.62 0.34 -16.44
CA TYR A 298 -1.87 -0.91 -16.21
C TYR A 298 -1.26 -0.92 -14.79
N VAL A 299 -0.56 0.16 -14.42
CA VAL A 299 0.06 0.28 -13.09
C VAL A 299 -1.00 0.24 -11.99
N LYS A 300 -2.12 0.96 -12.16
CA LYS A 300 -3.25 0.96 -11.22
C LYS A 300 -3.79 -0.44 -10.97
N ALA A 301 -3.99 -1.24 -12.01
CA ALA A 301 -4.49 -2.61 -11.86
C ALA A 301 -3.53 -3.48 -11.02
N THR A 302 -2.23 -3.36 -11.27
CA THR A 302 -1.21 -4.10 -10.52
C THR A 302 -1.17 -3.69 -9.04
N PHE A 303 -1.05 -2.40 -8.75
CA PHE A 303 -0.99 -1.92 -7.37
C PHE A 303 -2.30 -2.12 -6.60
N GLN A 304 -3.45 -2.05 -7.26
CA GLN A 304 -4.73 -2.36 -6.61
C GLN A 304 -4.85 -3.84 -6.26
N THR A 305 -4.29 -4.74 -7.09
CA THR A 305 -4.22 -6.17 -6.76
C THR A 305 -3.32 -6.36 -5.54
N GLU A 306 -2.13 -5.76 -5.54
CA GLU A 306 -1.15 -5.89 -4.46
C GLU A 306 -1.64 -5.30 -3.13
N ALA A 307 -2.35 -4.17 -3.17
CA ALA A 307 -2.96 -3.54 -1.99
C ALA A 307 -3.92 -4.48 -1.23
N ASN A 308 -4.42 -5.50 -1.92
CA ASN A 308 -5.35 -6.49 -1.39
C ASN A 308 -4.73 -7.88 -1.24
N ALA A 309 -3.41 -8.01 -1.38
CA ALA A 309 -2.72 -9.29 -1.29
C ALA A 309 -2.27 -9.63 0.14
N VAL A 310 -2.15 -10.94 0.42
CA VAL A 310 -1.40 -11.46 1.56
C VAL A 310 0.02 -11.73 1.09
N THR A 311 0.96 -10.88 1.52
CA THR A 311 2.33 -10.86 1.00
C THR A 311 3.36 -11.34 2.01
N ASP A 312 2.96 -11.73 3.23
CA ASP A 312 3.88 -12.32 4.20
C ASP A 312 4.16 -13.80 3.88
N ASN A 313 5.08 -14.42 4.62
CA ASN A 313 5.43 -15.83 4.47
C ASN A 313 5.92 -16.42 5.79
N PRO A 314 5.62 -17.70 6.11
CA PRO A 314 4.70 -18.60 5.41
C PRO A 314 3.23 -18.18 5.59
N ASN A 315 2.36 -18.64 4.70
CA ASN A 315 0.92 -18.41 4.81
C ASN A 315 0.21 -19.64 5.39
N ILE A 316 -0.86 -19.38 6.14
CA ILE A 316 -1.55 -20.38 6.96
C ILE A 316 -2.96 -20.58 6.41
N PHE A 317 -3.37 -21.83 6.22
CA PHE A 317 -4.67 -22.21 5.68
C PHE A 317 -5.35 -23.19 6.64
N PRO A 318 -6.05 -22.70 7.69
CA PRO A 318 -6.64 -23.57 8.70
C PRO A 318 -7.65 -24.57 8.13
N ALA A 319 -8.42 -24.18 7.11
CA ALA A 319 -9.40 -25.04 6.45
C ALA A 319 -8.77 -26.24 5.72
N ASP A 320 -7.51 -26.10 5.29
CA ASP A 320 -6.77 -27.10 4.53
C ASP A 320 -5.72 -27.83 5.39
N ASP A 321 -5.68 -27.57 6.71
CA ASP A 321 -4.65 -28.06 7.63
C ASP A 321 -3.20 -27.82 7.13
N ALA A 322 -2.96 -26.65 6.51
CA ALA A 322 -1.71 -26.36 5.80
C ALA A 322 -1.00 -25.09 6.30
N ILE A 323 0.34 -25.17 6.34
CA ILE A 323 1.26 -24.03 6.46
C ILE A 323 2.20 -24.09 5.27
N LEU A 324 2.06 -23.12 4.36
CA LEU A 324 2.75 -23.13 3.06
C LEU A 324 3.81 -22.03 3.01
N SER A 325 5.04 -22.43 2.68
CA SER A 325 6.12 -21.49 2.38
C SER A 325 6.14 -21.21 0.88
N GLY A 326 5.96 -19.96 0.50
CA GLY A 326 5.96 -19.47 -0.87
C GLY A 326 6.80 -18.20 -1.04
N GLY A 327 6.49 -17.44 -2.10
CA GLY A 327 7.24 -16.25 -2.52
C GLY A 327 6.40 -14.98 -2.66
N ASN A 328 5.23 -14.91 -2.02
CA ASN A 328 4.29 -13.79 -2.15
C ASN A 328 4.86 -12.43 -1.69
N PHE A 329 6.02 -12.43 -1.02
CA PHE A 329 6.74 -11.24 -0.61
C PHE A 329 7.58 -10.59 -1.72
N HIS A 330 7.75 -11.26 -2.86
CA HIS A 330 8.59 -10.74 -3.94
C HIS A 330 7.82 -9.71 -4.77
N ALA A 331 8.22 -8.45 -4.67
CA ALA A 331 7.57 -7.29 -5.27
C ALA A 331 7.85 -7.12 -6.79
N GLN A 332 8.17 -8.18 -7.53
CA GLN A 332 8.48 -8.09 -8.96
C GLN A 332 7.34 -7.48 -9.79
N PRO A 333 6.05 -7.74 -9.49
CA PRO A 333 4.96 -7.06 -10.19
C PRO A 333 4.97 -5.54 -10.02
N LEU A 334 5.54 -5.02 -8.93
CA LEU A 334 5.54 -3.59 -8.60
C LEU A 334 6.74 -2.82 -9.17
N ALA A 335 7.84 -3.51 -9.47
CA ALA A 335 9.10 -2.94 -9.94
C ALA A 335 9.07 -2.59 -11.43
#